data_AF-A0A2G6QP88-F1
#
_entry.id   AF-A0A2G6QP88-F1
#
_cell.length_a   1.000
_cell.length_b   1.000
_cell.length_c   1.000
_cell.angle_alpha   90.00
_cell.angle_beta   90.00
_cell.angle_gamma   90.00
#
_symmetry.space_group_name_H-M   'P 1'
#
loop_
_entity.id
_entity.type
_entity.pdbx_description
1 polymer ?
#
loop_
_entity_poly.entity_id
_entity_poly.type
_entity_poly.pdbx_seq_one_letter_code
_entity_poly.pdbx_strand_id
1 'polypeptide(L)'
;MRDLVNVGGVAARSEYEVIRRTLEEVTGLLQERENLFQRYQVDSLAGLRQVLNDRSVNLAEVVLLIDGYGQLAEEFEDLSEMVFDLLRRGGAHGIHVVATTNRWNEIRLAQQSFFGTKIELRLSDPTESAHGRKLAETISAERPGRALLAGGLFAHIALPRIDQVASADDLAEGLRKLSEAVSAGAVERAVAVRLLPTDLKPDQVKIPPGKAEVALGLDERDLSTVVLDTEGADRHLVIFGDAGTGRTTMLRRLVSELVRTHGPDELVFAVVDPRRSLTDVVPKEYLGGVATSAVLAQKLVAAIAPEIEGRVPNSVDENAKVSPATPKVIILIDDYDALGSGASPFSALLPYIPMGQEVGLSVVLTRRMTGASRAMYDQLIST
;
A
#
# COMPACT_ATOMS: atom_id res chain seq x y z
N MET A 1 9.86 6.97 -22.65
CA MET A 1 9.92 7.76 -21.40
C MET A 1 10.33 6.93 -20.18
N ARG A 2 9.83 5.70 -19.99
CA ARG A 2 10.21 4.85 -18.83
C ARG A 2 11.72 4.61 -18.69
N ASP A 3 12.45 4.64 -19.81
CA ASP A 3 13.91 4.39 -19.83
C ASP A 3 14.77 5.62 -19.56
N LEU A 4 14.14 6.80 -19.41
CA LEU A 4 14.84 8.01 -19.03
C LEU A 4 15.31 7.89 -17.57
N VAL A 5 16.57 8.25 -17.32
CA VAL A 5 17.19 8.17 -15.99
C VAL A 5 16.52 9.10 -14.97
N ASN A 6 15.91 10.19 -15.43
CA ASN A 6 15.20 11.18 -14.62
C ASN A 6 13.71 10.87 -14.41
N VAL A 7 13.20 9.73 -14.89
CA VAL A 7 11.80 9.33 -14.73
C VAL A 7 11.69 8.23 -13.67
N GLY A 8 10.98 8.53 -12.57
CA GLY A 8 10.73 7.59 -11.48
C GLY A 8 9.52 6.66 -11.69
N GLY A 9 8.57 7.03 -12.55
CA GLY A 9 7.38 6.23 -12.80
C GLY A 9 6.57 6.76 -13.97
N VAL A 10 5.82 5.87 -14.63
CA VAL A 10 4.85 6.22 -15.67
C VAL A 10 3.64 5.30 -15.49
N ALA A 11 2.51 5.87 -15.15
CA ALA A 11 1.24 5.16 -15.01
C ALA A 11 0.37 5.39 -16.25
N ALA A 12 -0.17 4.31 -16.81
CA ALA A 12 -1.25 4.39 -17.79
C ALA A 12 -2.60 4.55 -17.09
N ARG A 13 -3.60 5.06 -17.83
CA ARG A 13 -4.98 5.25 -17.34
C ARG A 13 -5.59 4.02 -16.67
N SER A 14 -5.28 2.81 -17.14
CA SER A 14 -5.80 1.56 -16.57
C SER A 14 -5.14 1.12 -15.26
N GLU A 15 -4.05 1.77 -14.85
CA GLU A 15 -3.23 1.39 -13.70
C GLU A 15 -3.56 2.25 -12.48
N TYR A 16 -4.83 2.27 -12.04
CA TYR A 16 -5.32 3.12 -10.94
C TYR A 16 -4.41 3.07 -9.70
N GLU A 17 -4.01 1.88 -9.26
CA GLU A 17 -3.10 1.72 -8.11
C GLU A 17 -1.76 2.42 -8.32
N VAL A 18 -1.20 2.36 -9.53
CA VAL A 18 0.08 3.03 -9.85
C VAL A 18 -0.11 4.55 -9.85
N ILE A 19 -1.24 5.07 -10.35
CA ILE A 19 -1.57 6.50 -10.31
C ILE A 19 -1.69 6.95 -8.85
N ARG A 20 -2.53 6.27 -8.06
CA ARG A 20 -2.73 6.57 -6.64
C ARG A 20 -1.42 6.58 -5.88
N ARG A 21 -0.59 5.54 -6.05
CA ARG A 21 0.72 5.46 -5.38
C ARG A 21 1.71 6.53 -5.80
N THR A 22 1.71 6.91 -7.07
CA THR A 22 2.54 8.02 -7.53
C THR A 22 2.17 9.31 -6.81
N LEU A 23 0.88 9.59 -6.67
CA LEU A 23 0.39 10.79 -5.97
C LEU A 23 0.66 10.74 -4.46
N GLU A 24 0.46 9.58 -3.82
CA GLU A 24 0.76 9.39 -2.40
C GLU A 24 2.25 9.54 -2.10
N GLU A 25 3.15 9.01 -2.93
CA GLU A 25 4.60 9.15 -2.79
C GLU A 25 5.02 10.64 -2.89
N VAL A 26 4.50 11.37 -3.87
CA VAL A 26 4.80 12.81 -4.04
C VAL A 26 4.21 13.63 -2.89
N THR A 27 3.03 13.26 -2.39
CA THR A 27 2.39 13.90 -1.22
C THR A 27 3.18 13.63 0.07
N GLY A 28 3.66 12.40 0.25
CA GLY A 28 4.55 12.03 1.36
C GLY A 28 5.84 12.84 1.35
N LEU A 29 6.46 13.00 0.17
CA LEU A 29 7.65 13.83 0.00
C LEU A 29 7.38 15.31 0.32
N LEU A 30 6.22 15.84 -0.07
CA LEU A 30 5.80 17.20 0.31
C LEU A 30 5.77 17.35 1.84
N GLN A 31 5.12 16.43 2.53
CA GLN A 31 5.00 16.46 3.99
C GLN A 31 6.37 16.33 4.68
N GLU A 32 7.24 15.46 4.17
CA GLU A 32 8.62 15.33 4.65
C GLU A 32 9.38 16.66 4.51
N ARG A 33 9.27 17.32 3.36
CA ARG A 33 9.93 18.62 3.11
C ARG A 33 9.37 19.74 3.97
N GLU A 34 8.05 19.82 4.17
CA GLU A 34 7.43 20.78 5.08
C GLU A 34 7.99 20.62 6.51
N ASN A 35 8.11 19.38 7.00
CA ASN A 35 8.70 19.09 8.30
C ASN A 35 10.18 19.48 8.39
N LEU A 36 10.96 19.21 7.33
CA LEU A 36 12.36 19.60 7.25
C LEU A 36 12.53 21.13 7.22
N PHE A 37 11.70 21.84 6.45
CA PHE A 37 11.72 23.31 6.38
C PHE A 37 11.47 23.91 7.76
N GLN A 38 10.46 23.40 8.47
CA GLN A 38 10.16 23.82 9.84
C GLN A 38 11.32 23.52 10.79
N ARG A 39 11.88 22.30 10.74
CA ARG A 39 12.97 21.87 11.62
C ARG A 39 14.25 22.67 11.45
N TYR A 40 14.63 22.95 10.20
CA TYR A 40 15.85 23.68 9.86
C TYR A 40 15.65 25.18 9.68
N GLN A 41 14.41 25.67 9.85
CA GLN A 41 14.02 27.09 9.72
C GLN A 41 14.43 27.70 8.37
N VAL A 42 14.19 26.96 7.30
CA VAL A 42 14.42 27.40 5.91
C VAL A 42 13.09 27.58 5.19
N ASP A 43 13.07 28.45 4.19
CA ASP A 43 11.88 28.82 3.41
C ASP A 43 11.90 28.30 1.97
N SER A 44 12.96 27.59 1.60
CA SER A 44 13.20 27.14 0.23
C SER A 44 14.05 25.88 0.17
N LEU A 45 13.87 25.11 -0.90
CA LEU A 45 14.64 23.89 -1.13
C LEU A 45 16.13 24.20 -1.37
N ALA A 46 16.42 25.37 -1.95
CA ALA A 46 17.79 25.86 -2.09
C ALA A 46 18.45 26.13 -0.72
N GLY A 47 17.72 26.74 0.22
CA GLY A 47 18.18 26.91 1.61
C GLY A 47 18.40 25.56 2.29
N LEU A 48 17.46 24.61 2.13
CA LEU A 48 17.59 23.27 2.70
C LEU A 48 18.85 22.55 2.20
N ARG A 49 19.17 22.63 0.90
CA ARG A 49 20.39 22.06 0.29
C ARG A 49 21.69 22.63 0.88
N GLN A 50 21.68 23.85 1.43
CA GLN A 50 22.86 24.46 2.04
C GLN A 50 23.12 23.97 3.47
N VAL A 51 22.04 23.68 4.21
CA VAL A 51 22.13 23.32 5.63
C VAL A 51 22.12 21.81 5.89
N LEU A 52 21.52 21.04 4.97
CA LEU A 52 21.39 19.60 5.10
C LEU A 52 22.53 18.88 4.37
N ASN A 53 23.36 18.16 5.11
CA ASN A 53 24.47 17.35 4.57
C ASN A 53 24.14 15.83 4.52
N ASP A 54 22.88 15.47 4.73
CA ASP A 54 22.42 14.07 4.65
C ASP A 54 22.05 13.74 3.19
N ARG A 55 22.83 12.86 2.56
CA ARG A 55 22.61 12.43 1.18
C ARG A 55 21.47 11.41 1.03
N SER A 56 20.93 10.87 2.12
CA SER A 56 19.78 9.98 2.06
C SER A 56 18.47 10.72 1.83
N VAL A 57 18.43 12.03 2.10
CA VAL A 57 17.24 12.87 1.90
C VAL A 57 17.16 13.32 0.45
N ASN A 58 16.03 13.05 -0.21
CA ASN A 58 15.82 13.44 -1.58
C ASN A 58 15.50 14.95 -1.70
N LEU A 59 16.50 15.73 -2.13
CA LEU A 59 16.38 17.17 -2.38
C LEU A 59 16.23 17.53 -3.88
N ALA A 60 15.90 16.57 -4.75
CA ALA A 60 15.68 16.81 -6.18
C ALA A 60 14.39 17.60 -6.42
N GLU A 61 14.32 18.38 -7.50
CA GLU A 61 13.03 18.95 -7.91
C GLU A 61 12.18 17.88 -8.59
N VAL A 62 10.93 17.75 -8.16
CA VAL A 62 10.00 16.74 -8.66
C VAL A 62 9.03 17.41 -9.62
N VAL A 63 8.82 16.79 -10.77
CA VAL A 63 7.85 17.23 -11.76
C VAL A 63 6.83 16.13 -11.99
N LEU A 64 5.59 16.37 -11.57
CA LEU A 64 4.44 15.51 -11.83
C LEU A 64 3.83 15.89 -13.17
N LEU A 65 3.92 14.97 -14.15
CA LEU A 65 3.33 15.14 -15.48
C LEU A 65 1.96 14.47 -15.53
N ILE A 66 0.93 15.23 -15.87
CA ILE A 66 -0.46 14.75 -16.01
C ILE A 66 -0.90 15.01 -17.45
N ASP A 67 -1.10 13.94 -18.22
CA ASP A 67 -1.68 14.05 -19.56
C ASP A 67 -3.19 13.84 -19.48
N GLY A 68 -3.98 14.91 -19.64
CA GLY A 68 -5.43 14.91 -19.49
C GLY A 68 -5.93 15.22 -18.07
N TYR A 69 -5.77 16.46 -17.63
CA TYR A 69 -6.21 16.92 -16.30
C TYR A 69 -7.73 16.80 -16.08
N GLY A 70 -8.53 17.19 -17.08
CA GLY A 70 -9.99 17.06 -17.02
C GLY A 70 -10.42 15.61 -16.84
N GLN A 71 -9.80 14.71 -17.60
CA GLN A 71 -10.06 13.28 -17.51
C GLN A 71 -9.71 12.71 -16.13
N LEU A 72 -8.57 13.09 -15.56
CA LEU A 72 -8.20 12.69 -14.21
C LEU A 72 -9.23 13.17 -13.19
N ALA A 73 -9.68 14.42 -13.31
CA ALA A 73 -10.66 15.01 -12.39
C ALA A 73 -12.05 14.35 -12.47
N GLU A 74 -12.43 13.81 -13.63
CA GLU A 74 -13.70 13.11 -13.85
C GLU A 74 -13.65 11.64 -13.43
N GLU A 75 -12.57 10.93 -13.76
CA GLU A 75 -12.47 9.47 -13.54
C GLU A 75 -11.94 9.12 -12.15
N PHE A 76 -11.15 9.99 -11.54
CA PHE A 76 -10.45 9.76 -10.29
C PHE A 76 -10.65 10.95 -9.34
N GLU A 77 -11.90 11.19 -8.94
CA GLU A 77 -12.28 12.35 -8.10
C GLU A 77 -11.49 12.41 -6.78
N ASP A 78 -11.27 11.26 -6.15
CA ASP A 78 -10.47 11.09 -4.94
C ASP A 78 -8.99 11.49 -5.14
N LEU A 79 -8.44 11.21 -6.32
CA LEU A 79 -7.06 11.57 -6.66
C LEU A 79 -6.93 13.05 -7.06
N SER A 80 -7.99 13.66 -7.58
CA SER A 80 -8.04 15.07 -7.99
C SER A 80 -7.78 16.03 -6.82
N GLU A 81 -8.28 15.71 -5.62
CA GLU A 81 -8.00 16.50 -4.43
C GLU A 81 -6.52 16.48 -4.05
N MET A 82 -5.86 15.31 -4.11
CA MET A 82 -4.41 15.21 -3.87
C MET A 82 -3.61 16.04 -4.87
N VAL A 83 -3.96 15.99 -6.16
CA VAL A 83 -3.28 16.80 -7.18
C VAL A 83 -3.46 18.30 -6.90
N PHE A 84 -4.65 18.72 -6.49
CA PHE A 84 -4.90 20.13 -6.16
C PHE A 84 -4.10 20.60 -4.95
N ASP A 85 -3.95 19.76 -3.94
CA ASP A 85 -3.09 20.03 -2.78
C ASP A 85 -1.62 20.21 -3.19
N LEU A 86 -1.12 19.35 -4.07
CA LEU A 86 0.23 19.47 -4.65
C LEU A 86 0.39 20.77 -5.45
N LEU A 87 -0.61 21.16 -6.25
CA LEU A 87 -0.61 22.45 -6.96
C LEU A 87 -0.51 23.65 -6.01
N ARG A 88 -1.21 23.59 -4.88
CA ARG A 88 -1.29 24.69 -3.92
C ARG A 88 -0.04 24.87 -3.08
N ARG A 89 0.57 23.76 -2.64
CA ARG A 89 1.67 23.75 -1.63
C ARG A 89 3.02 23.34 -2.20
N GLY A 90 3.02 22.58 -3.31
CA GLY A 90 4.20 21.91 -3.84
C GLY A 90 5.29 22.85 -4.33
N GLY A 91 4.91 23.96 -5.00
CA GLY A 91 5.88 24.85 -5.65
C GLY A 91 6.95 25.41 -4.71
N ALA A 92 6.57 25.78 -3.48
CA ALA A 92 7.51 26.27 -2.46
C ALA A 92 8.49 25.18 -1.97
N HIS A 93 8.11 23.91 -2.10
CA HIS A 93 8.86 22.74 -1.65
C HIS A 93 9.51 21.98 -2.81
N GLY A 94 9.61 22.58 -4.00
CA GLY A 94 10.25 22.01 -5.19
C GLY A 94 9.50 20.82 -5.79
N ILE A 95 8.16 20.83 -5.71
CA ILE A 95 7.25 19.91 -6.39
C ILE A 95 6.42 20.72 -7.38
N HIS A 96 6.51 20.36 -8.65
CA HIS A 96 5.87 21.08 -9.75
C HIS A 96 4.88 20.17 -10.47
N VAL A 97 3.78 20.73 -10.93
CA VAL A 97 2.78 20.01 -11.72
C VAL A 97 2.75 20.60 -13.11
N VAL A 98 2.90 19.74 -14.12
CA VAL A 98 2.68 20.07 -15.52
C VAL A 98 1.51 19.22 -15.99
N ALA A 99 0.47 19.89 -16.48
CA ALA A 99 -0.75 19.23 -16.89
C ALA A 99 -1.14 19.64 -18.31
N THR A 100 -1.68 18.70 -19.08
CA THR A 100 -2.32 18.96 -20.38
C THR A 100 -3.84 18.94 -20.21
N THR A 101 -4.53 19.70 -21.04
CA THR A 101 -6.00 19.73 -21.11
C THR A 101 -6.41 20.07 -22.54
N ASN A 102 -7.59 19.62 -22.97
CA ASN A 102 -8.11 19.98 -24.29
C ASN A 102 -8.78 21.36 -24.29
N ARG A 103 -9.30 21.76 -23.13
CA ARG A 103 -10.01 23.02 -22.93
C ARG A 103 -9.63 23.65 -21.60
N TRP A 104 -9.60 24.98 -21.52
CA TRP A 104 -9.29 25.67 -20.27
C TRP A 104 -10.33 25.43 -19.17
N ASN A 105 -11.59 25.20 -19.54
CA ASN A 105 -12.69 24.99 -18.59
C ASN A 105 -12.71 23.60 -17.92
N GLU A 106 -11.96 22.63 -18.44
CA GLU A 106 -11.71 21.34 -17.78
C GLU A 106 -10.91 21.52 -16.47
N ILE A 107 -10.14 22.61 -16.36
CA ILE A 107 -9.47 22.99 -15.12
C ILE A 107 -10.38 23.97 -14.37
N ARG A 108 -10.76 23.60 -13.13
CA ARG A 108 -11.61 24.44 -12.27
C ARG A 108 -10.96 25.81 -12.05
N LEU A 109 -11.77 26.88 -12.01
CA LEU A 109 -11.27 28.27 -11.95
C LEU A 109 -10.30 28.51 -10.77
N ALA A 110 -10.58 27.94 -9.60
CA ALA A 110 -9.72 28.04 -8.42
C ALA A 110 -8.34 27.39 -8.60
N GLN A 111 -8.21 26.45 -9.53
CA GLN A 111 -6.96 25.72 -9.81
C GLN A 111 -6.14 26.44 -10.90
N GLN A 112 -6.80 27.16 -11.82
CA GLN A 112 -6.14 27.82 -12.95
C GLN A 112 -5.12 28.90 -12.54
N SER A 113 -5.24 29.48 -11.35
CA SER A 113 -4.29 30.47 -10.83
C SER A 113 -2.96 29.87 -10.39
N PHE A 114 -2.92 28.57 -10.08
CA PHE A 114 -1.70 27.87 -9.68
C PHE A 114 -0.82 27.49 -10.89
N PHE A 115 -1.41 27.42 -12.08
CA PHE A 115 -0.67 27.24 -13.34
C PHE A 115 -0.06 28.56 -13.80
N GLY A 116 1.14 28.88 -13.29
CA GLY A 116 1.86 30.11 -13.63
C GLY A 116 2.33 30.19 -15.08
N THR A 117 2.72 29.07 -15.68
CA THR A 117 3.11 28.98 -17.10
C THR A 117 2.01 28.30 -17.90
N LYS A 118 1.52 28.99 -18.93
CA LYS A 118 0.44 28.51 -19.82
C LYS A 118 0.95 28.51 -21.25
N ILE A 119 0.84 27.35 -21.91
CA ILE A 119 1.18 27.15 -23.32
C ILE A 119 -0.11 26.75 -24.02
N GLU A 120 -0.68 27.66 -24.80
CA GLU A 120 -1.92 27.41 -25.53
C GLU A 120 -1.60 26.95 -26.95
N LEU A 121 -1.83 25.66 -27.24
CA LEU A 121 -1.75 25.13 -28.59
C LEU A 121 -3.02 25.49 -29.39
N ARG A 122 -3.14 24.95 -30.60
CA ARG A 122 -4.36 25.12 -31.39
C ARG A 122 -5.58 24.57 -30.61
N LEU A 123 -6.51 25.46 -30.28
CA LEU A 123 -7.82 25.09 -29.72
C LEU A 123 -8.82 24.73 -30.83
N SER A 124 -9.69 23.76 -30.56
CA SER A 124 -10.83 23.43 -31.44
C SER A 124 -11.81 24.60 -31.54
N ASP A 125 -12.10 25.25 -30.41
CA ASP A 125 -12.87 26.49 -30.34
C ASP A 125 -11.95 27.68 -29.95
N PRO A 126 -11.66 28.60 -30.88
CA PRO A 126 -10.83 29.77 -30.60
C PRO A 126 -11.45 30.74 -29.59
N THR A 127 -12.77 30.68 -29.34
CA THR A 127 -13.44 31.56 -28.37
C THR A 127 -13.00 31.27 -26.93
N GLU A 128 -12.49 30.07 -26.67
CA GLU A 128 -11.99 29.64 -25.35
C GLU A 128 -10.55 30.08 -25.08
N SER A 129 -9.90 30.76 -26.03
CA SER A 129 -8.52 31.20 -25.90
C SER A 129 -8.34 32.19 -24.76
N ALA A 130 -7.32 31.95 -23.93
CA ALA A 130 -6.87 32.88 -22.90
C ALA A 130 -6.24 34.16 -23.50
N HIS A 131 -5.86 34.12 -24.78
CA HIS A 131 -5.27 35.23 -25.53
C HIS A 131 -6.27 35.93 -26.47
N GLY A 132 -7.53 35.48 -26.46
CA GLY A 132 -8.60 36.05 -27.26
C GLY A 132 -8.74 35.44 -28.65
N ARG A 133 -9.99 35.37 -29.10
CA ARG A 133 -10.43 34.70 -30.33
C ARG A 133 -9.59 35.04 -31.58
N LYS A 134 -9.34 36.32 -31.81
CA LYS A 134 -8.65 36.80 -33.03
C LYS A 134 -7.23 36.24 -33.16
N LEU A 135 -6.50 36.14 -32.06
CA LEU A 135 -5.13 35.59 -32.08
C LEU A 135 -5.18 34.07 -32.24
N ALA A 136 -6.05 33.38 -31.51
CA ALA A 136 -6.19 31.93 -31.60
C ALA A 136 -6.62 31.44 -32.99
N GLU A 137 -7.44 32.20 -33.72
CA GLU A 137 -7.82 31.93 -35.12
C GLU A 137 -6.61 31.93 -36.08
N THR A 138 -5.49 32.56 -35.73
CA THR A 138 -4.28 32.58 -36.56
C THR A 138 -3.44 31.31 -36.46
N ILE A 139 -3.67 30.48 -35.42
CA ILE A 139 -2.97 29.21 -35.26
C ILE A 139 -3.62 28.17 -36.18
N SER A 140 -2.85 27.62 -37.13
CA SER A 140 -3.35 26.62 -38.08
C SER A 140 -3.25 25.19 -37.55
N ALA A 141 -4.26 24.37 -37.84
CA ALA A 141 -4.25 22.94 -37.55
C ALA A 141 -3.24 22.16 -38.41
N GLU A 142 -2.85 22.69 -39.57
CA GLU A 142 -1.87 22.07 -40.48
C GLU A 142 -0.43 22.15 -39.97
N ARG A 143 -0.18 22.90 -38.89
CA ARG A 143 1.16 23.10 -38.30
C ARG A 143 1.15 22.79 -36.80
N PRO A 144 1.09 21.49 -36.42
CA PRO A 144 1.17 21.07 -35.03
C PRO A 144 2.38 21.66 -34.30
N GLY A 145 2.23 21.92 -33.00
CA GLY A 145 3.28 22.53 -32.17
C GLY A 145 3.38 24.05 -32.27
N ARG A 146 2.57 24.74 -33.09
CA ARG A 146 2.38 26.21 -32.94
C ARG A 146 1.60 26.51 -31.66
N ALA A 147 2.06 27.51 -30.92
CA ALA A 147 1.51 27.88 -29.62
C ALA A 147 1.41 29.40 -29.46
N LEU A 148 0.51 29.82 -28.57
CA LEU A 148 0.47 31.15 -27.96
C LEU A 148 0.97 31.04 -26.52
N LEU A 149 1.83 31.97 -26.14
CA LEU A 149 2.36 32.13 -24.78
C LEU A 149 1.80 33.40 -24.14
N ALA A 150 2.15 33.61 -22.86
CA ALA A 150 1.87 34.84 -22.13
C ALA A 150 2.17 36.10 -22.98
N GLY A 151 1.24 37.06 -22.96
CA GLY A 151 1.32 38.26 -23.79
C GLY A 151 0.94 38.06 -25.27
N GLY A 152 0.44 36.88 -25.66
CA GLY A 152 0.06 36.59 -27.05
C GLY A 152 1.25 36.34 -27.97
N LEU A 153 2.40 35.95 -27.41
CA LEU A 153 3.61 35.66 -28.17
C LEU A 153 3.46 34.34 -28.92
N PHE A 154 3.84 34.33 -30.20
CA PHE A 154 3.88 33.12 -30.99
C PHE A 154 5.10 32.28 -30.68
N ALA A 155 4.90 30.99 -30.46
CA ALA A 155 5.96 30.01 -30.27
C ALA A 155 5.76 28.78 -31.16
N HIS A 156 6.82 27.99 -31.28
CA HIS A 156 6.78 26.67 -31.89
C HIS A 156 7.53 25.68 -31.00
N ILE A 157 6.87 24.60 -30.60
CA ILE A 157 7.42 23.59 -29.71
C ILE A 157 8.52 22.82 -30.44
N ALA A 158 9.71 22.78 -29.83
CA ALA A 158 10.83 22.01 -30.34
C ALA A 158 10.57 20.51 -30.21
N LEU A 159 11.05 19.73 -31.18
CA LEU A 159 10.99 18.27 -31.11
C LEU A 159 11.97 17.76 -30.04
N PRO A 160 11.59 16.76 -29.22
CA PRO A 160 12.45 16.18 -28.18
C PRO A 160 13.52 15.26 -28.79
N ARG A 161 14.48 15.83 -29.53
CA ARG A 161 15.58 15.12 -30.19
C ARG A 161 16.83 15.98 -30.27
N ILE A 162 18.00 15.33 -30.37
CA ILE A 162 19.34 15.97 -30.37
C ILE A 162 20.20 15.57 -31.58
N ASP A 163 19.60 14.88 -32.55
CA ASP A 163 20.25 14.36 -33.76
C ASP A 163 20.17 15.32 -34.96
N GLN A 164 19.80 16.58 -34.71
CA GLN A 164 19.72 17.67 -35.70
C GLN A 164 18.70 17.47 -36.84
N VAL A 165 17.77 16.52 -36.69
CA VAL A 165 16.69 16.29 -37.65
C VAL A 165 15.48 17.16 -37.27
N ALA A 166 14.97 17.93 -38.23
CA ALA A 166 13.83 18.84 -38.05
C ALA A 166 12.48 18.25 -38.55
N SER A 167 12.37 16.91 -38.61
CA SER A 167 11.13 16.19 -38.97
C SER A 167 10.57 15.41 -37.77
N ALA A 168 9.25 15.21 -37.78
CA ALA A 168 8.53 14.38 -36.82
C ALA A 168 8.31 12.94 -37.31
N ASP A 169 8.68 12.60 -38.56
CA ASP A 169 8.38 11.31 -39.18
C ASP A 169 9.00 10.11 -38.42
N ASP A 170 10.18 10.30 -37.84
CA ASP A 170 10.95 9.32 -37.08
C ASP A 170 11.13 9.74 -35.60
N LEU A 171 10.18 10.50 -35.05
CA LEU A 171 10.33 11.12 -33.73
C LEU A 171 10.60 10.11 -32.59
N ALA A 172 10.02 8.93 -32.66
CA ALA A 172 10.25 7.87 -31.67
C ALA A 172 11.74 7.48 -31.59
N GLU A 173 12.41 7.41 -32.74
CA GLU A 173 13.84 7.08 -32.81
C GLU A 173 14.70 8.25 -32.30
N GLY A 174 14.35 9.49 -32.65
CA GLY A 174 15.00 10.69 -32.12
C GLY A 174 14.91 10.79 -30.59
N LEU A 175 13.74 10.47 -30.04
CA LEU A 175 13.51 10.43 -28.59
C LEU A 175 14.30 9.30 -27.90
N ARG A 176 14.38 8.12 -28.53
CA ARG A 176 15.18 6.99 -28.02
C ARG A 176 16.66 7.38 -27.91
N LYS A 177 17.23 7.98 -28.97
CA LYS A 177 18.62 8.46 -28.97
C LYS A 177 18.86 9.55 -27.92
N LEU A 178 17.92 10.47 -27.76
CA LEU A 178 17.97 11.46 -26.68
C LEU A 178 18.00 10.77 -25.31
N SER A 179 17.11 9.81 -25.08
CA SER A 179 17.05 9.06 -23.82
C SER A 179 18.35 8.32 -23.52
N GLU A 180 18.93 7.64 -24.51
CA GLU A 180 20.20 6.93 -24.39
C GLU A 180 21.35 7.89 -24.06
N ALA A 181 21.44 9.02 -24.77
CA ALA A 181 22.48 10.01 -24.54
C ALA A 181 22.40 10.64 -23.15
N VAL A 182 21.19 10.95 -22.68
CA VAL A 182 20.96 11.49 -21.32
C VAL A 182 21.29 10.45 -20.26
N SER A 183 20.89 9.19 -20.47
CA SER A 183 21.14 8.11 -19.51
C SER A 183 22.61 7.67 -19.45
N ALA A 184 23.38 7.78 -20.54
CA ALA A 184 24.77 7.33 -20.60
C ALA A 184 25.73 8.10 -19.65
N GLY A 185 25.42 9.35 -19.32
CA GLY A 185 26.23 10.21 -18.45
C GLY A 185 25.74 10.32 -17.01
N ALA A 186 24.64 9.66 -16.65
CA ALA A 186 24.00 9.83 -15.36
C ALA A 186 24.56 8.86 -14.30
N VAL A 187 24.91 9.40 -13.15
CA VAL A 187 25.42 8.63 -11.99
C VAL A 187 24.28 8.16 -11.08
N GLU A 188 23.19 8.91 -11.03
CA GLU A 188 22.02 8.66 -10.20
C GLU A 188 20.77 8.57 -11.05
N ARG A 189 19.84 7.70 -10.64
CA ARG A 189 18.52 7.53 -11.25
C ARG A 189 17.45 8.13 -10.35
N ALA A 190 16.40 8.68 -10.96
CA ALA A 190 15.20 9.06 -10.23
C ALA A 190 14.67 7.87 -9.42
N VAL A 191 14.28 8.16 -8.18
CA VAL A 191 13.70 7.17 -7.27
C VAL A 191 12.42 6.63 -7.90
N ALA A 192 12.32 5.30 -8.00
CA ALA A 192 11.15 4.66 -8.54
C ALA A 192 9.96 4.79 -7.59
N VAL A 193 8.74 4.97 -8.12
CA VAL A 193 7.52 4.91 -7.31
C VAL A 193 7.43 3.52 -6.68
N ARG A 194 7.36 3.48 -5.35
CA ARG A 194 7.29 2.24 -4.58
C ARG A 194 5.90 1.63 -4.72
N LEU A 195 5.82 0.43 -5.28
CA LEU A 195 4.59 -0.32 -5.42
C LEU A 195 4.66 -1.57 -4.55
N LEU A 196 3.52 -2.00 -4.00
CA LEU A 196 3.43 -3.33 -3.44
C LEU A 196 3.68 -4.37 -4.54
N PRO A 197 4.52 -5.38 -4.28
CA PRO A 197 4.70 -6.46 -5.23
C PRO A 197 3.41 -7.28 -5.36
N THR A 198 3.08 -7.67 -6.59
CA THR A 198 1.92 -8.53 -6.87
C THR A 198 2.08 -9.95 -6.35
N ASP A 199 3.33 -10.41 -6.21
CA ASP A 199 3.70 -11.66 -5.57
C ASP A 199 4.81 -11.38 -4.55
N LEU A 200 4.46 -11.49 -3.27
CA LEU A 200 5.37 -11.27 -2.15
C LEU A 200 5.84 -12.62 -1.60
N LYS A 201 7.09 -12.97 -1.90
CA LYS A 201 7.70 -14.20 -1.40
C LYS A 201 8.13 -14.03 0.07
N PRO A 202 8.12 -15.13 0.87
CA PRO A 202 8.46 -15.08 2.28
C PRO A 202 9.82 -14.46 2.63
N ASP A 203 10.81 -14.60 1.74
CA ASP A 203 12.18 -14.11 1.85
C ASP A 203 12.33 -12.62 1.50
N GLN A 204 11.32 -12.01 0.89
CA GLN A 204 11.28 -10.57 0.60
C GLN A 204 10.78 -9.74 1.78
N VAL A 205 10.37 -10.39 2.87
CA VAL A 205 9.89 -9.74 4.09
C VAL A 205 10.98 -9.85 5.16
N LYS A 206 11.31 -8.74 5.81
CA LYS A 206 12.31 -8.76 6.88
C LYS A 206 11.74 -9.51 8.08
N ILE A 207 12.36 -10.63 8.42
CA ILE A 207 11.91 -11.45 9.54
C ILE A 207 12.19 -10.71 10.86
N PRO A 208 11.19 -10.53 11.73
CA PRO A 208 11.38 -9.92 13.03
C PRO A 208 12.28 -10.77 13.94
N PRO A 209 13.12 -10.14 14.78
CA PRO A 209 14.03 -10.87 15.66
C PRO A 209 13.34 -11.40 16.94
N GLY A 210 12.18 -10.86 17.32
CA GLY A 210 11.49 -11.24 18.55
C GLY A 210 10.90 -12.65 18.50
N LYS A 211 10.76 -13.25 19.68
CA LYS A 211 10.02 -14.50 19.85
C LYS A 211 8.52 -14.21 19.63
N ALA A 212 7.82 -15.07 18.90
CA ALA A 212 6.38 -14.94 18.63
C ALA A 212 5.93 -13.72 17.80
N GLU A 213 6.87 -13.00 17.20
CA GLU A 213 6.61 -11.95 16.21
C GLU A 213 6.45 -12.58 14.83
N VAL A 214 5.26 -12.46 14.24
CA VAL A 214 4.93 -13.02 12.92
C VAL A 214 4.91 -11.90 11.88
N ALA A 215 5.78 -11.99 10.88
CA ALA A 215 5.75 -11.08 9.72
C ALA A 215 4.54 -11.39 8.82
N LEU A 216 3.59 -10.46 8.75
CA LEU A 216 2.37 -10.60 7.94
C LEU A 216 2.60 -10.24 6.48
N GLY A 217 3.46 -9.26 6.22
CA GLY A 217 3.69 -8.72 4.87
C GLY A 217 4.33 -7.35 4.92
N LEU A 218 4.13 -6.57 3.86
CA LEU A 218 4.63 -5.20 3.76
C LEU A 218 3.49 -4.20 3.96
N ASP A 219 3.74 -3.14 4.72
CA ASP A 219 2.87 -1.96 4.78
C ASP A 219 2.95 -1.26 3.43
N GLU A 220 1.80 -0.83 2.92
CA GLU A 220 1.73 -0.10 1.68
C GLU A 220 2.63 1.15 1.72
N ARG A 221 2.55 1.95 2.77
CA ARG A 221 3.00 3.35 2.80
C ARG A 221 4.51 3.46 2.68
N ASP A 222 5.24 2.59 3.35
CA ASP A 222 6.69 2.64 3.44
C ASP A 222 7.39 1.33 3.07
N LEU A 223 6.62 0.30 2.68
CA LEU A 223 7.12 -1.07 2.45
C LEU A 223 7.85 -1.65 3.67
N SER A 224 7.57 -1.15 4.86
CA SER A 224 8.06 -1.75 6.11
C SER A 224 7.35 -3.07 6.39
N THR A 225 7.97 -3.94 7.17
CA THR A 225 7.33 -5.21 7.55
C THR A 225 6.27 -4.98 8.61
N VAL A 226 5.04 -5.40 8.33
CA VAL A 226 3.97 -5.46 9.34
C VAL A 226 4.16 -6.71 10.19
N VAL A 227 4.22 -6.52 11.50
CA VAL A 227 4.47 -7.59 12.48
C VAL A 227 3.25 -7.77 13.37
N LEU A 228 2.88 -9.02 13.61
CA LEU A 228 1.87 -9.44 14.58
C LEU A 228 2.58 -10.00 15.81
N ASP A 229 2.33 -9.44 16.99
CA ASP A 229 2.80 -10.00 18.25
C ASP A 229 1.75 -10.99 18.79
N THR A 230 2.03 -12.28 18.63
CA THR A 230 1.11 -13.35 19.03
C THR A 230 1.14 -13.70 20.53
N GLU A 231 2.04 -13.08 21.29
CA GLU A 231 2.11 -13.23 22.75
C GLU A 231 1.50 -12.05 23.50
N GLY A 232 1.49 -10.88 22.88
CA GLY A 232 0.87 -9.66 23.40
C GLY A 232 -0.64 -9.58 23.19
N ALA A 233 -1.10 -8.36 22.90
CA ALA A 233 -2.52 -8.04 22.73
C ALA A 233 -3.15 -8.68 21.47
N ASP A 234 -2.35 -9.00 20.45
CA ASP A 234 -2.84 -9.46 19.14
C ASP A 234 -2.87 -11.00 18.99
N ARG A 235 -2.90 -11.71 20.12
CA ARG A 235 -2.84 -13.19 20.17
C ARG A 235 -3.98 -13.92 19.46
N HIS A 236 -5.15 -13.30 19.41
CA HIS A 236 -6.31 -13.83 18.70
C HIS A 236 -6.39 -13.14 17.34
N LEU A 237 -6.59 -13.93 16.28
CA LEU A 237 -6.58 -13.41 14.92
C LEU A 237 -7.78 -13.94 14.13
N VAL A 238 -8.50 -13.03 13.50
CA VAL A 238 -9.60 -13.35 12.59
C VAL A 238 -9.25 -12.87 11.19
N ILE A 239 -9.25 -13.78 10.23
CA ILE A 239 -8.87 -13.50 8.84
C ILE A 239 -10.09 -13.68 7.94
N PHE A 240 -10.58 -12.59 7.36
CA PHE A 240 -11.63 -12.66 6.36
C PHE A 240 -11.07 -12.54 4.94
N GLY A 241 -11.71 -13.23 4.00
CA GLY A 241 -11.34 -13.18 2.60
C GLY A 241 -12.13 -14.18 1.76
N ASP A 242 -12.33 -13.89 0.48
CA ASP A 242 -13.02 -14.81 -0.41
C ASP A 242 -12.12 -15.95 -0.91
N ALA A 243 -12.68 -16.83 -1.74
CA ALA A 243 -11.91 -17.92 -2.33
C ALA A 243 -10.72 -17.37 -3.14
N GLY A 244 -9.52 -17.93 -2.93
CA GLY A 244 -8.31 -17.52 -3.64
C GLY A 244 -7.60 -16.28 -3.09
N THR A 245 -8.08 -15.67 -2.00
CA THR A 245 -7.47 -14.46 -1.40
C THR A 245 -6.28 -14.72 -0.47
N GLY A 246 -5.85 -15.98 -0.32
CA GLY A 246 -4.65 -16.32 0.47
C GLY A 246 -4.87 -16.59 1.96
N ARG A 247 -6.12 -16.73 2.46
CA ARG A 247 -6.41 -17.06 3.87
C ARG A 247 -5.62 -18.25 4.42
N THR A 248 -5.63 -19.38 3.72
CA THR A 248 -4.86 -20.57 4.11
C THR A 248 -3.34 -20.31 4.02
N THR A 249 -2.89 -19.52 3.03
CA THR A 249 -1.47 -19.11 2.92
C THR A 249 -1.03 -18.32 4.15
N MET A 250 -1.89 -17.46 4.67
CA MET A 250 -1.64 -16.71 5.90
C MET A 250 -1.53 -17.62 7.13
N LEU A 251 -2.42 -18.61 7.29
CA LEU A 251 -2.31 -19.60 8.36
C LEU A 251 -1.01 -20.40 8.27
N ARG A 252 -0.60 -20.81 7.06
CA ARG A 252 0.67 -21.50 6.81
C ARG A 252 1.86 -20.63 7.22
N ARG A 253 1.83 -19.33 6.92
CA ARG A 253 2.89 -18.40 7.36
C ARG A 253 2.96 -18.31 8.87
N LEU A 254 1.82 -18.17 9.54
CA LEU A 254 1.74 -18.11 11.01
C LEU A 254 2.32 -19.39 11.65
N VAL A 255 1.93 -20.57 11.18
CA VAL A 255 2.51 -21.84 11.67
C VAL A 255 4.02 -21.89 11.48
N SER A 256 4.50 -21.54 10.28
CA SER A 256 5.93 -21.58 9.95
C SER A 256 6.76 -20.66 10.87
N GLU A 257 6.30 -19.44 11.13
CA GLU A 257 7.00 -18.50 12.02
C GLU A 257 6.99 -18.94 13.49
N LEU A 258 5.87 -19.48 13.96
CA LEU A 258 5.76 -19.92 15.35
C LEU A 258 6.59 -21.17 15.62
N VAL A 259 6.59 -22.15 14.71
CA VAL A 259 7.47 -23.33 14.78
C VAL A 259 8.94 -22.92 14.71
N ARG A 260 9.28 -21.89 13.93
CA ARG A 260 10.66 -21.38 13.85
C ARG A 260 11.14 -20.76 15.17
N THR A 261 10.24 -20.18 15.96
CA THR A 261 10.57 -19.40 17.16
C THR A 261 10.29 -20.14 18.47
N HIS A 262 9.59 -21.27 18.44
CA HIS A 262 9.20 -22.05 19.61
C HIS A 262 9.61 -23.51 19.50
N GLY A 263 10.02 -24.11 20.62
CA GLY A 263 10.20 -25.56 20.73
C GLY A 263 8.85 -26.30 20.84
N PRO A 264 8.80 -27.61 20.56
CA PRO A 264 7.58 -28.42 20.69
C PRO A 264 7.06 -28.50 22.13
N ASP A 265 7.94 -28.33 23.13
CA ASP A 265 7.54 -28.28 24.55
C ASP A 265 6.92 -26.93 24.94
N GLU A 266 7.06 -25.91 24.10
CA GLU A 266 6.57 -24.55 24.35
C GLU A 266 5.23 -24.27 23.67
N LEU A 267 4.90 -25.02 22.60
CA LEU A 267 3.80 -24.70 21.71
C LEU A 267 3.11 -25.96 21.17
N VAL A 268 1.77 -25.95 21.23
CA VAL A 268 0.91 -27.00 20.66
C VAL A 268 -0.20 -26.37 19.82
N PHE A 269 -0.41 -26.91 18.62
CA PHE A 269 -1.51 -26.55 17.73
C PHE A 269 -2.65 -27.57 17.80
N ALA A 270 -3.87 -27.08 17.92
CA ALA A 270 -5.09 -27.84 17.67
C ALA A 270 -5.71 -27.34 16.36
N VAL A 271 -5.77 -28.21 15.36
CA VAL A 271 -6.16 -27.81 13.99
C VAL A 271 -7.59 -28.24 13.70
N VAL A 272 -8.42 -27.29 13.28
CA VAL A 272 -9.76 -27.52 12.75
C VAL A 272 -9.75 -27.15 11.28
N ASP A 273 -9.80 -28.15 10.41
CA ASP A 273 -9.63 -28.00 8.98
C ASP A 273 -10.59 -28.93 8.23
N PRO A 274 -11.83 -28.47 7.98
CA PRO A 274 -12.86 -29.26 7.29
C PRO A 274 -12.49 -29.62 5.85
N ARG A 275 -11.60 -28.84 5.22
CA ARG A 275 -11.23 -28.99 3.81
C ARG A 275 -9.87 -29.63 3.60
N ARG A 276 -9.15 -29.96 4.68
CA ARG A 276 -7.82 -30.58 4.66
C ARG A 276 -6.77 -29.72 3.95
N SER A 277 -6.97 -28.40 3.95
CA SER A 277 -6.08 -27.38 3.37
C SER A 277 -4.83 -27.12 4.21
N LEU A 278 -4.73 -27.61 5.44
CA LEU A 278 -3.59 -27.49 6.36
C LEU A 278 -2.90 -28.83 6.63
N THR A 279 -3.20 -29.86 5.84
CA THR A 279 -2.51 -31.16 5.91
C THR A 279 -1.00 -30.98 5.78
N ASP A 280 -0.23 -31.61 6.67
CA ASP A 280 1.24 -31.57 6.74
C ASP A 280 1.86 -30.17 6.93
N VAL A 281 1.07 -29.16 7.29
CA VAL A 281 1.57 -27.81 7.59
C VAL A 281 2.17 -27.74 8.99
N VAL A 282 1.48 -28.37 9.96
CA VAL A 282 1.93 -28.43 11.35
C VAL A 282 2.79 -29.69 11.53
N PRO A 283 4.06 -29.56 11.96
CA PRO A 283 4.88 -30.74 12.26
C PRO A 283 4.27 -31.57 13.39
N LYS A 284 4.48 -32.89 13.36
CA LYS A 284 3.79 -33.84 14.25
C LYS A 284 4.07 -33.60 15.73
N GLU A 285 5.27 -33.14 16.04
CA GLU A 285 5.73 -32.80 17.39
C GLU A 285 5.04 -31.58 18.00
N TYR A 286 4.43 -30.70 17.18
CA TYR A 286 3.63 -29.56 17.65
C TYR A 286 2.12 -29.84 17.60
N LEU A 287 1.70 -31.03 17.13
CA LEU A 287 0.29 -31.29 16.82
C LEU A 287 -0.43 -31.94 18.01
N GLY A 288 -1.34 -31.19 18.64
CA GLY A 288 -2.21 -31.68 19.73
C GLY A 288 -3.43 -32.45 19.23
N GLY A 289 -3.88 -32.18 17.99
CA GLY A 289 -4.98 -32.90 17.37
C GLY A 289 -5.50 -32.22 16.10
N VAL A 290 -6.23 -32.99 15.28
CA VAL A 290 -6.85 -32.51 14.04
C VAL A 290 -8.33 -32.87 14.03
N ALA A 291 -9.17 -31.91 13.68
CA ALA A 291 -10.59 -32.07 13.45
C ALA A 291 -10.96 -31.67 12.02
N THR A 292 -11.65 -32.56 11.30
CA THR A 292 -12.10 -32.29 9.92
C THR A 292 -13.62 -32.10 9.82
N SER A 293 -14.31 -31.92 10.94
CA SER A 293 -15.76 -31.70 11.00
C SER A 293 -16.14 -31.05 12.33
N ALA A 294 -17.34 -30.44 12.40
CA ALA A 294 -17.84 -29.81 13.63
C ALA A 294 -17.89 -30.78 14.82
N VAL A 295 -18.26 -32.04 14.59
CA VAL A 295 -18.33 -33.09 15.63
C VAL A 295 -16.94 -33.41 16.17
N LEU A 296 -15.93 -33.51 15.31
CA LEU A 296 -14.55 -33.74 15.74
C LEU A 296 -13.97 -32.50 16.42
N ALA A 297 -14.32 -31.30 15.94
CA ALA A 297 -13.89 -30.04 16.55
C ALA A 297 -14.43 -29.94 17.98
N GLN A 298 -15.70 -30.31 18.20
CA GLN A 298 -16.29 -30.32 19.54
C GLN A 298 -15.60 -31.30 20.47
N LYS A 299 -15.24 -32.50 19.97
CA LYS A 299 -14.46 -33.48 20.76
C LYS A 299 -13.06 -32.97 21.10
N LEU A 300 -12.39 -32.33 20.13
CA LEU A 300 -11.06 -31.76 20.32
C LEU A 300 -11.10 -30.63 21.36
N VAL A 301 -12.06 -29.71 21.24
CA VAL A 301 -12.29 -28.64 22.21
C VAL A 301 -12.62 -29.18 23.59
N ALA A 302 -13.48 -30.20 23.68
CA ALA A 302 -13.84 -30.83 24.95
C ALA A 302 -12.64 -31.51 25.64
N ALA A 303 -11.62 -31.94 24.89
CA ALA A 303 -10.38 -32.46 25.45
C ALA A 303 -9.42 -31.36 25.91
N ILE A 304 -9.43 -30.19 25.25
CA ILE A 304 -8.55 -29.06 25.55
C ILE A 304 -9.09 -28.21 26.71
N ALA A 305 -10.41 -28.02 26.81
CA ALA A 305 -11.02 -27.12 27.78
C ALA A 305 -10.62 -27.38 29.25
N PRO A 306 -10.55 -28.64 29.74
CA PRO A 306 -10.11 -28.91 31.11
C PRO A 306 -8.64 -28.53 31.38
N GLU A 307 -7.77 -28.68 30.38
CA GLU A 307 -6.36 -28.26 30.48
C GLU A 307 -6.23 -26.74 30.56
N ILE A 308 -7.09 -26.01 29.86
CA ILE A 308 -7.15 -24.54 29.93
C ILE A 308 -7.75 -24.09 31.26
N GLU A 309 -8.82 -24.73 31.72
CA GLU A 309 -9.46 -24.45 33.01
C GLU A 309 -8.49 -24.63 34.18
N GLY A 310 -7.67 -25.69 34.16
CA GLY A 310 -6.64 -25.93 35.18
C GLY A 310 -5.54 -24.87 35.25
N ARG A 311 -5.42 -24.01 34.23
CA ARG A 311 -4.45 -22.90 34.17
C ARG A 311 -5.04 -21.58 34.68
N VAL A 312 -6.34 -21.51 34.93
CA VAL A 312 -6.99 -20.28 35.42
C VAL A 312 -6.39 -19.92 36.78
N PRO A 313 -5.88 -18.69 36.96
CA PRO A 313 -5.32 -18.27 38.24
C PRO A 313 -6.33 -18.40 39.38
N ASN A 314 -5.95 -19.14 40.43
CA ASN A 314 -6.79 -19.34 41.62
C ASN A 314 -6.67 -18.22 42.67
N SER A 315 -5.81 -17.21 42.43
CA SER A 315 -5.56 -16.11 43.36
C SER A 315 -6.22 -14.82 42.90
N VAL A 316 -6.89 -14.14 43.82
CA VAL A 316 -7.49 -12.80 43.62
C VAL A 316 -6.45 -11.66 43.71
N ASP A 317 -5.16 -11.99 43.85
CA ASP A 317 -4.08 -11.02 44.00
C ASP A 317 -3.61 -10.55 42.61
N GLU A 318 -3.91 -9.30 42.28
CA GLU A 318 -3.55 -8.64 41.02
C GLU A 318 -2.01 -8.56 40.80
N ASN A 319 -1.20 -8.71 41.86
CA ASN A 319 0.26 -8.62 41.78
C ASN A 319 0.97 -9.99 41.72
N ALA A 320 0.23 -11.10 41.73
CA ALA A 320 0.83 -12.42 41.59
C ALA A 320 1.43 -12.57 40.17
N LYS A 321 2.76 -12.70 40.08
CA LYS A 321 3.42 -13.06 38.82
C LYS A 321 3.07 -14.49 38.43
N VAL A 322 2.00 -14.65 37.65
CA VAL A 322 1.66 -15.93 37.02
C VAL A 322 2.63 -16.15 35.86
N SER A 323 3.42 -17.22 35.91
CA SER A 323 4.24 -17.60 34.76
C SER A 323 3.32 -18.06 33.63
N PRO A 324 3.55 -17.64 32.37
CA PRO A 324 2.67 -17.97 31.28
C PRO A 324 2.57 -19.49 31.09
N ALA A 325 1.35 -19.98 30.93
CA ALA A 325 1.11 -21.41 30.81
C ALA A 325 1.84 -22.00 29.59
N THR A 326 2.52 -23.13 29.81
CA THR A 326 3.36 -23.81 28.81
C THR A 326 2.99 -25.30 28.78
N PRO A 327 2.82 -25.93 27.60
CA PRO A 327 2.86 -25.32 26.27
C PRO A 327 1.65 -24.41 26.02
N LYS A 328 1.86 -23.39 25.19
CA LYS A 328 0.79 -22.52 24.70
C LYS A 328 -0.06 -23.29 23.68
N VAL A 329 -1.37 -23.13 23.77
CA VAL A 329 -2.34 -23.81 22.90
C VAL A 329 -2.83 -22.83 21.85
N ILE A 330 -2.58 -23.13 20.58
CA ILE A 330 -3.10 -22.36 19.45
C ILE A 330 -4.17 -23.18 18.73
N ILE A 331 -5.41 -22.69 18.78
CA ILE A 331 -6.51 -23.24 18.00
C ILE A 331 -6.49 -22.62 16.61
N LEU A 332 -6.12 -23.40 15.59
CA LEU A 332 -6.13 -22.98 14.18
C LEU A 332 -7.41 -23.47 13.52
N ILE A 333 -8.22 -22.57 12.99
CA ILE A 333 -9.50 -22.90 12.36
C ILE A 333 -9.50 -22.37 10.93
N ASP A 334 -9.34 -23.24 9.93
CA ASP A 334 -9.46 -22.85 8.52
C ASP A 334 -10.91 -23.03 8.04
N ASP A 335 -11.43 -22.06 7.29
CA ASP A 335 -12.80 -22.01 6.77
C ASP A 335 -13.86 -22.25 7.89
N TYR A 336 -13.88 -21.40 8.91
CA TYR A 336 -14.83 -21.48 10.04
C TYR A 336 -16.30 -21.57 9.56
N ASP A 337 -16.65 -20.88 8.47
CA ASP A 337 -17.98 -20.94 7.86
C ASP A 337 -18.38 -22.34 7.35
N ALA A 338 -17.41 -23.22 7.06
CA ALA A 338 -17.68 -24.59 6.59
C ALA A 338 -18.15 -25.53 7.72
N LEU A 339 -18.00 -25.15 8.99
CA LEU A 339 -18.46 -25.94 10.13
C LEU A 339 -19.98 -25.88 10.33
N GLY A 340 -20.66 -24.95 9.66
CA GLY A 340 -22.12 -24.77 9.72
C GLY A 340 -22.59 -23.98 10.95
N SER A 341 -23.88 -23.63 10.97
CA SER A 341 -24.51 -22.76 11.99
C SER A 341 -25.11 -23.53 13.19
N GLY A 342 -24.51 -24.65 13.57
CA GLY A 342 -24.96 -25.47 14.70
C GLY A 342 -24.54 -24.91 16.07
N ALA A 343 -24.66 -25.70 17.14
CA ALA A 343 -24.00 -25.38 18.41
C ALA A 343 -22.51 -25.18 18.16
N SER A 344 -21.97 -24.02 18.54
CA SER A 344 -20.55 -23.70 18.29
C SER A 344 -19.67 -24.76 18.97
N PRO A 345 -18.85 -25.52 18.23
CA PRO A 345 -17.93 -26.49 18.80
C PRO A 345 -16.99 -25.89 19.84
N PHE A 346 -16.85 -24.56 19.83
CA PHE A 346 -15.91 -23.77 20.61
C PHE A 346 -16.53 -23.13 21.85
N SER A 347 -17.81 -23.40 22.15
CA SER A 347 -18.51 -22.79 23.29
C SER A 347 -17.81 -22.97 24.64
N ALA A 348 -17.16 -24.13 24.84
CA ALA A 348 -16.40 -24.42 26.06
C ALA A 348 -15.12 -23.58 26.21
N LEU A 349 -14.64 -22.93 25.14
CA LEU A 349 -13.46 -22.05 25.18
C LEU A 349 -13.80 -20.58 25.40
N LEU A 350 -15.05 -20.17 25.12
CA LEU A 350 -15.46 -18.76 25.18
C LEU A 350 -15.10 -18.06 26.50
N PRO A 351 -15.27 -18.68 27.69
CA PRO A 351 -14.90 -18.01 28.95
C PRO A 351 -13.41 -17.72 29.08
N TYR A 352 -12.56 -18.44 28.33
CA TYR A 352 -11.11 -18.39 28.47
C TYR A 352 -10.43 -17.50 27.42
N ILE A 353 -11.13 -17.12 26.35
CA ILE A 353 -10.58 -16.25 25.29
C ILE A 353 -10.16 -14.88 25.86
N PRO A 354 -10.96 -14.17 26.68
CA PRO A 354 -10.56 -12.88 27.23
C PRO A 354 -9.33 -12.95 28.15
N MET A 355 -9.07 -14.12 28.74
CA MET A 355 -7.91 -14.40 29.61
C MET A 355 -6.86 -15.26 28.91
N GLY A 356 -6.80 -15.17 27.57
CA GLY A 356 -5.91 -15.99 26.75
C GLY A 356 -4.45 -15.88 27.19
N GLN A 357 -4.03 -14.70 27.65
CA GLN A 357 -2.65 -14.46 28.11
C GLN A 357 -2.30 -15.28 29.34
N GLU A 358 -3.17 -15.30 30.34
CA GLU A 358 -2.99 -16.01 31.60
C GLU A 358 -2.98 -17.52 31.38
N VAL A 359 -3.89 -18.03 30.55
CA VAL A 359 -4.07 -19.47 30.33
C VAL A 359 -3.27 -20.01 29.14
N GLY A 360 -2.52 -19.15 28.44
CA GLY A 360 -1.72 -19.54 27.28
C GLY A 360 -2.57 -20.05 26.10
N LEU A 361 -3.73 -19.44 25.86
CA LEU A 361 -4.65 -19.77 24.76
C LEU A 361 -4.61 -18.68 23.69
N SER A 362 -4.55 -19.10 22.42
CA SER A 362 -4.73 -18.26 21.25
C SER A 362 -5.67 -18.94 20.26
N VAL A 363 -6.46 -18.13 19.56
CA VAL A 363 -7.43 -18.61 18.55
C VAL A 363 -7.17 -17.85 17.27
N VAL A 364 -6.87 -18.58 16.20
CA VAL A 364 -6.67 -18.02 14.87
C VAL A 364 -7.67 -18.69 13.94
N LEU A 365 -8.57 -17.90 13.34
CA LEU A 365 -9.59 -18.43 12.45
C LEU A 365 -9.64 -17.69 11.12
N THR A 366 -9.94 -18.43 10.06
CA THR A 366 -10.24 -17.86 8.75
C THR A 366 -11.71 -18.04 8.42
N ARG A 367 -12.28 -17.10 7.66
CA ARG A 367 -13.67 -17.15 7.22
C ARG A 367 -13.86 -16.46 5.87
N ARG A 368 -14.87 -16.90 5.10
CA ARG A 368 -15.28 -16.20 3.88
C ARG A 368 -15.89 -14.83 4.18
N MET A 369 -15.71 -13.86 3.28
CA MET A 369 -16.35 -12.53 3.42
C MET A 369 -17.88 -12.61 3.28
N THR A 370 -18.37 -13.58 2.50
CA THR A 370 -19.81 -13.80 2.34
C THR A 370 -20.49 -14.06 3.70
N GLY A 371 -21.39 -13.16 4.09
CA GLY A 371 -22.10 -13.25 5.37
C GLY A 371 -21.30 -12.74 6.58
N ALA A 372 -20.17 -12.05 6.39
CA ALA A 372 -19.33 -11.53 7.48
C ALA A 372 -20.09 -10.58 8.43
N SER A 373 -21.01 -9.74 7.93
CA SER A 373 -21.81 -8.85 8.80
C SER A 373 -22.63 -9.64 9.84
N ARG A 374 -23.20 -10.80 9.48
CA ARG A 374 -23.89 -11.67 10.45
C ARG A 374 -22.91 -12.43 11.33
N ALA A 375 -21.72 -12.74 10.81
CA ALA A 375 -20.64 -13.41 11.52
C ALA A 375 -20.12 -12.61 12.72
N MET A 376 -20.17 -11.28 12.67
CA MET A 376 -19.71 -10.44 13.78
C MET A 376 -20.53 -10.61 15.06
N TYR A 377 -21.72 -11.22 14.98
CA TYR A 377 -22.54 -11.59 16.14
C TYR A 377 -22.27 -13.02 16.62
N ASP A 378 -21.39 -13.77 15.94
CA ASP A 378 -20.93 -15.07 16.40
C ASP A 378 -20.08 -14.88 17.65
N GLN A 379 -20.41 -15.61 18.72
CA GLN A 379 -19.76 -15.45 20.01
C GLN A 379 -18.25 -15.67 19.93
N LEU A 380 -17.75 -16.55 19.05
CA LEU A 380 -16.31 -16.77 18.92
C LEU A 380 -15.57 -15.59 18.29
N ILE A 381 -16.25 -14.84 17.41
CA ILE A 381 -15.67 -13.67 16.72
C ILE A 381 -15.83 -12.40 17.56
N SER A 382 -16.89 -12.32 18.36
CA SER A 382 -17.20 -11.13 19.17
C SER A 382 -16.57 -11.15 20.57
N THR A 383 -16.02 -12.28 21.01
CA THR A 383 -15.29 -12.44 22.28
C THR A 383 -13.82 -12.17 22.03
#